data_AF-A0A2V8BEX7-F1
#
_entry.id   AF-A0A2V8BEX7-F1
#
_cell.length_a   1.000
_cell.length_b   1.000
_cell.length_c   1.000
_cell.angle_alpha   90.00
_cell.angle_beta   90.00
_cell.angle_gamma   90.00
#
_symmetry.space_group_name_H-M   'P 1'
#
loop_
_entity.id
_entity.type
_entity.pdbx_description
1 polymer ?
#
loop_
_entity_poly.entity_id
_entity_poly.type
_entity_poly.pdbx_seq_one_letter_code
_entity_poly.pdbx_strand_id
1 'polypeptide(L)'
;MSVSSERTSARDRQVSARSLFCLDHDDVKSLGGYIMRRISVMTAALILFLSGPSFAQEWIQYASRTDFFGVNFPSEPRVKDIVYSTEYGITLPGRVYSVENGPNRYSVTVVDYKDAERIHTARVEQCRKNGGEGDACQNDWRVDVQGAIVHASWK
;
A
#
# COMPACT_ATOMS: atom_id res chain seq x y z
N MET A 1 -65.11 71.00 40.78
CA MET A 1 -64.56 70.30 41.97
C MET A 1 -63.06 70.22 41.75
N SER A 2 -62.28 71.19 42.25
CA SER A 2 -61.91 71.33 43.67
C SER A 2 -61.10 70.10 44.09
N VAL A 3 -59.89 70.18 44.65
CA VAL A 3 -59.24 71.27 45.38
C VAL A 3 -57.83 70.78 45.78
N SER A 4 -56.88 71.71 45.90
CA SER A 4 -55.75 71.76 46.85
C SER A 4 -54.66 70.67 46.87
N SER A 5 -53.37 71.06 46.85
CA SER A 5 -52.58 71.58 48.01
C SER A 5 -52.23 70.42 48.96
N GLU A 6 -51.04 70.18 49.50
CA GLU A 6 -49.88 71.00 49.87
C GLU A 6 -48.78 70.01 50.32
N ARG A 7 -47.51 70.16 49.93
CA ARG A 7 -46.39 70.69 50.75
C ARG A 7 -45.96 69.83 51.96
N THR A 8 -44.75 69.27 51.91
CA THR A 8 -43.68 69.26 52.97
C THR A 8 -42.51 68.38 52.46
N SER A 9 -41.27 68.85 52.25
CA SER A 9 -40.25 69.31 53.23
C SER A 9 -39.84 68.16 54.18
N ALA A 10 -38.59 67.71 54.34
CA ALA A 10 -37.28 68.28 54.05
C ALA A 10 -36.17 67.18 54.07
N ARG A 11 -35.06 67.47 53.38
CA ARG A 11 -33.62 67.25 53.69
C ARG A 11 -33.16 65.97 54.43
N ASP A 12 -32.25 65.26 53.75
CA ASP A 12 -30.80 65.18 54.08
C ASP A 12 -30.02 64.82 52.80
N ARG A 13 -29.24 65.71 52.18
CA ARG A 13 -27.75 65.83 52.24
C ARG A 13 -27.05 64.48 52.48
N GLN A 14 -26.06 64.02 51.70
CA GLN A 14 -25.04 64.74 50.95
C GLN A 14 -24.22 63.75 50.08
N VAL A 15 -23.76 64.23 48.90
CA VAL A 15 -22.47 63.92 48.24
C VAL A 15 -22.35 62.48 47.66
N SER A 16 -22.09 62.22 46.37
CA SER A 16 -21.00 62.73 45.54
C SER A 16 -21.18 62.30 44.07
N ALA A 17 -20.80 63.19 43.14
CA ALA A 17 -20.29 63.00 41.76
C ALA A 17 -20.84 61.81 40.91
N ARG A 18 -21.62 62.08 39.85
CA ARG A 18 -21.18 62.25 38.43
C ARG A 18 -20.20 61.15 37.99
N SER A 19 -20.50 60.32 36.98
CA SER A 19 -20.41 60.71 35.56
C SER A 19 -20.63 59.48 34.65
N LEU A 20 -21.05 59.75 33.41
CA LEU A 20 -21.31 58.88 32.26
C LEU A 20 -20.37 57.68 32.08
N PHE A 21 -20.97 56.54 31.71
CA PHE A 21 -20.32 55.34 31.16
C PHE A 21 -19.69 55.62 29.79
N CYS A 22 -18.35 55.62 29.72
CA CYS A 22 -17.61 55.26 28.51
C CYS A 22 -17.47 53.74 28.49
N LEU A 23 -17.67 53.10 27.33
CA LEU A 23 -17.40 51.67 27.16
C LEU A 23 -15.91 51.41 27.43
N ASP A 24 -15.66 50.49 28.36
CA ASP A 24 -14.35 50.17 28.88
C ASP A 24 -13.50 49.40 27.85
N HIS A 25 -12.20 49.69 27.82
CA HIS A 25 -11.21 49.13 26.89
C HIS A 25 -10.84 47.67 27.25
N ASP A 26 -11.29 47.17 28.40
CA ASP A 26 -10.93 45.86 28.92
C ASP A 26 -11.67 44.67 28.28
N ASP A 27 -12.80 44.89 27.58
CA ASP A 27 -13.51 43.81 26.86
C ASP A 27 -12.74 43.31 25.61
N VAL A 28 -11.90 44.15 25.00
CA VAL A 28 -11.17 43.80 23.76
C VAL A 28 -10.01 42.84 24.05
N LYS A 29 -9.34 42.97 25.20
CA LYS A 29 -8.21 42.11 25.59
C LYS A 29 -8.66 40.70 25.95
N SER A 30 -9.83 40.58 26.58
CA SER A 30 -10.43 39.30 26.95
C SER A 30 -10.70 38.46 25.70
N LEU A 31 -11.37 39.01 24.67
CA LEU A 31 -11.63 38.31 23.41
C LEU A 31 -10.37 37.81 22.69
N GLY A 32 -9.26 38.57 22.71
CA GLY A 32 -8.02 38.19 22.03
C GLY A 32 -7.40 36.87 22.51
N GLY A 33 -7.51 36.56 23.80
CA GLY A 33 -6.99 35.32 24.38
C GLY A 33 -7.81 34.08 24.01
N TYR A 34 -9.14 34.17 24.02
CA TYR A 34 -10.02 33.06 23.60
C TYR A 34 -9.93 32.84 22.09
N ILE A 35 -9.82 33.91 21.30
CA ILE A 35 -9.71 33.85 19.84
C ILE A 35 -8.37 33.21 19.41
N MET A 36 -7.23 33.58 20.01
CA MET A 36 -5.93 32.95 19.67
C MET A 36 -5.91 31.45 19.96
N ARG A 37 -6.48 31.01 21.09
CA ARG A 37 -6.59 29.59 21.44
C ARG A 37 -7.54 28.83 20.51
N ARG A 38 -8.64 29.44 20.07
CA ARG A 38 -9.59 28.82 19.14
C ARG A 38 -9.04 28.74 17.72
N ILE A 39 -8.38 29.79 17.24
CA ILE A 39 -7.73 29.78 15.91
C ILE A 39 -6.65 28.70 15.87
N SER A 40 -5.83 28.58 16.91
CA SER A 40 -4.80 27.52 17.02
C SER A 40 -5.38 26.11 17.00
N VAL A 41 -6.51 25.88 17.69
CA VAL A 41 -7.20 24.58 17.67
C VAL A 41 -7.82 24.31 16.31
N MET A 42 -8.39 25.32 15.66
CA MET A 42 -8.99 25.19 14.32
C MET A 42 -7.93 24.92 13.25
N THR A 43 -6.77 25.59 13.29
CA THR A 43 -5.66 25.30 12.37
C THR A 43 -5.06 23.92 12.62
N ALA A 44 -4.90 23.50 13.88
CA ALA A 44 -4.43 22.15 14.21
C ALA A 44 -5.41 21.07 13.71
N ALA A 45 -6.71 21.28 13.89
CA ALA A 45 -7.75 20.37 13.38
C ALA A 45 -7.72 20.30 11.84
N LEU A 46 -7.56 21.44 11.16
CA LEU A 46 -7.50 21.50 9.70
C LEU A 46 -6.29 20.73 9.13
N ILE A 47 -5.12 20.81 9.77
CA ILE A 47 -3.92 20.06 9.38
C ILE A 47 -4.13 18.55 9.55
N LEU A 48 -4.79 18.12 10.63
CA LEU A 48 -5.14 16.72 10.84
C LEU A 48 -6.13 16.20 9.78
N PHE A 49 -7.09 17.01 9.36
CA PHE A 49 -8.04 16.64 8.29
C PHE A 49 -7.40 16.60 6.89
N LEU A 50 -6.33 17.35 6.66
CA LEU A 50 -5.55 17.33 5.42
C LEU A 50 -4.56 16.15 5.35
N SER A 51 -4.40 15.39 6.44
CA SER A 51 -3.59 14.16 6.48
C SER A 51 -4.38 13.02 5.81
N GLY A 52 -4.46 13.06 4.48
CA GLY A 52 -4.99 11.95 3.68
C GLY A 52 -4.05 10.74 3.69
N PRO A 53 -4.55 9.52 3.48
CA PRO A 53 -3.69 8.35 3.33
C PRO A 53 -2.73 8.58 2.16
N SER A 54 -1.43 8.52 2.43
CA SER A 54 -0.44 8.43 1.37
C SER A 54 -0.53 7.03 0.79
N PHE A 55 -0.91 6.91 -0.48
CA PHE A 55 -0.66 5.69 -1.26
C PHE A 55 0.85 5.61 -1.54
N ALA A 56 1.65 5.41 -0.49
CA ALA A 56 2.96 4.82 -0.68
C ALA A 56 2.70 3.42 -1.25
N GLN A 57 3.23 3.13 -2.43
CA GLN A 57 3.20 1.77 -3.00
C GLN A 57 4.00 0.87 -2.07
N GLU A 58 3.34 0.33 -1.06
CA GLU A 58 3.94 -0.62 -0.15
C GLU A 58 4.17 -1.93 -0.91
N TRP A 59 5.40 -2.43 -0.86
CA TRP A 59 5.71 -3.74 -1.39
C TRP A 59 4.98 -4.80 -0.57
N ILE A 60 4.22 -5.65 -1.23
CA ILE A 60 3.54 -6.77 -0.58
C ILE A 60 4.48 -7.96 -0.52
N GLN A 61 4.43 -8.70 0.59
CA GLN A 61 5.05 -10.00 0.67
C GLN A 61 4.11 -11.03 0.02
N TYR A 62 4.43 -11.46 -1.19
CA TYR A 62 3.68 -12.46 -1.90
C TYR A 62 4.20 -13.86 -1.57
N ALA A 63 3.30 -14.79 -1.26
CA ALA A 63 3.64 -16.19 -1.01
C ALA A 63 2.76 -17.10 -1.87
N SER A 64 3.35 -17.77 -2.85
CA SER A 64 2.65 -18.80 -3.62
C SER A 64 2.68 -20.11 -2.85
N ARG A 65 1.53 -20.54 -2.34
CA ARG A 65 1.38 -21.86 -1.72
C ARG A 65 1.49 -23.00 -2.72
N THR A 66 1.18 -22.73 -3.99
CA THR A 66 1.16 -23.75 -5.04
C THR A 66 2.55 -24.04 -5.61
N ASP A 67 3.41 -23.03 -5.67
CA ASP A 67 4.80 -23.15 -6.14
C ASP A 67 5.84 -23.09 -5.02
N PHE A 68 5.39 -22.98 -3.76
CA PHE A 68 6.23 -23.00 -2.56
C PHE A 68 7.36 -21.94 -2.53
N PHE A 69 7.08 -20.72 -3.00
CA PHE A 69 8.02 -19.60 -2.91
C PHE A 69 7.38 -18.36 -2.27
N GLY A 70 8.23 -17.51 -1.70
CA GLY A 70 7.86 -16.19 -1.19
C GLY A 70 8.79 -15.11 -1.73
N VAL A 71 8.25 -14.01 -2.19
CA VAL A 71 9.00 -12.87 -2.74
C VAL A 71 8.20 -11.58 -2.54
N ASN A 72 8.88 -10.44 -2.51
CA ASN A 72 8.19 -9.15 -2.46
C ASN A 72 7.83 -8.70 -3.88
N PHE A 73 6.60 -8.23 -4.07
CA PHE A 73 6.13 -7.59 -5.30
C PHE A 73 5.53 -6.22 -4.99
N PRO A 74 5.51 -5.27 -5.94
CA PRO A 74 4.91 -3.96 -5.72
C PRO A 74 3.37 -3.98 -5.69
N SER A 75 2.75 -5.07 -6.13
CA SER A 75 1.30 -5.34 -6.02
C SER A 75 1.03 -6.82 -6.28
N GLU A 76 -0.23 -7.24 -6.20
CA GLU A 76 -0.63 -8.64 -6.46
C GLU A 76 -0.23 -9.05 -7.89
N PRO A 77 0.60 -10.10 -8.07
CA PRO A 77 1.06 -10.52 -9.39
C PRO A 77 -0.05 -11.18 -10.20
N ARG A 78 -0.04 -10.90 -11.50
CA ARG A 78 -0.81 -11.69 -12.49
C ARG A 78 -0.11 -13.02 -12.69
N VAL A 79 -0.82 -14.11 -12.44
CA VAL A 79 -0.33 -15.47 -12.63
C VAL A 79 -0.78 -15.99 -13.99
N LYS A 80 0.15 -16.53 -14.77
CA LYS A 80 -0.12 -17.15 -16.07
C LYS A 80 0.59 -18.48 -16.18
N ASP A 81 -0.15 -19.53 -16.51
CA ASP A 81 0.42 -20.84 -16.85
C ASP A 81 1.16 -20.77 -18.19
N ILE A 82 2.30 -21.43 -18.25
CA ILE A 82 3.17 -21.51 -19.42
C ILE A 82 3.64 -22.94 -19.65
N VAL A 83 4.01 -23.23 -20.90
CA VAL A 83 4.79 -24.41 -21.25
C VAL A 83 6.24 -23.95 -21.44
N TYR A 84 7.15 -24.51 -20.66
CA TYR A 84 8.56 -24.18 -20.67
C TYR A 84 9.36 -25.25 -21.41
N SER A 85 10.13 -24.85 -22.42
CA SER A 85 11.10 -25.74 -23.08
C SER A 85 12.43 -25.66 -22.36
N THR A 86 12.92 -26.81 -21.89
CA THR A 86 14.22 -26.94 -21.23
C THR A 86 15.37 -26.96 -22.24
N GLU A 87 16.60 -26.90 -21.73
CA GLU A 87 17.82 -26.97 -22.56
C GLU A 87 17.88 -28.28 -23.36
N TYR A 88 17.49 -29.38 -22.72
CA TYR A 88 17.53 -30.71 -23.31
C TYR A 88 16.25 -31.03 -24.10
N GLY A 89 15.42 -30.03 -24.43
CA GLY A 89 14.33 -30.17 -25.39
C GLY A 89 13.10 -30.93 -24.89
N ILE A 90 12.92 -31.08 -23.59
CA ILE A 90 11.63 -31.51 -23.03
C ILE A 90 10.75 -30.29 -22.73
N THR A 91 9.44 -30.51 -22.63
CA THR A 91 8.48 -29.48 -22.24
C THR A 91 7.96 -29.76 -20.84
N LEU A 92 7.97 -28.73 -20.01
CA LEU A 92 7.55 -28.78 -18.61
C LEU A 92 6.47 -27.72 -18.34
N PRO A 93 5.52 -27.99 -17.44
CA PRO A 93 4.59 -26.96 -16.99
C PRO A 93 5.33 -25.93 -16.12
N GLY A 94 4.92 -24.67 -16.23
CA GLY A 94 5.43 -23.60 -15.40
C GLY A 94 4.41 -22.47 -15.25
N ARG A 95 4.76 -21.49 -14.43
CA ARG A 95 3.96 -20.31 -14.15
C ARG A 95 4.82 -19.05 -14.17
N VAL A 96 4.27 -17.98 -14.72
CA VAL A 96 4.85 -16.65 -14.68
C VAL A 96 3.97 -15.77 -13.79
N TYR A 97 4.59 -15.23 -12.75
CA TYR A 97 4.04 -14.23 -11.83
C TYR A 97 4.59 -12.88 -12.27
N SER A 98 3.74 -11.96 -12.70
CA SER A 98 4.18 -10.68 -13.26
C SER A 98 3.43 -9.48 -12.72
N VAL A 99 4.16 -8.39 -12.51
CA VAL A 99 3.62 -7.10 -12.09
C VAL A 99 4.19 -5.99 -12.98
N GLU A 100 3.30 -5.15 -13.48
CA GLU A 100 3.65 -3.88 -14.14
C GLU A 100 3.50 -2.75 -13.12
N ASN A 101 4.56 -1.97 -12.91
CA ASN A 101 4.54 -0.77 -12.07
C ASN A 101 5.11 0.41 -12.88
N GLY A 102 4.21 1.09 -13.60
CA GLY A 102 4.56 2.15 -14.53
C GLY A 102 5.52 1.63 -15.62
N PRO A 103 6.75 2.18 -15.73
CA PRO A 103 7.75 1.69 -16.68
C PRO A 103 8.45 0.39 -16.25
N ASN A 104 8.32 -0.01 -14.98
CA ASN A 104 9.04 -1.16 -14.43
C ASN A 104 8.20 -2.44 -14.56
N ARG A 105 8.88 -3.55 -14.83
CA ARG A 105 8.28 -4.88 -14.91
C ARG A 105 9.02 -5.83 -13.98
N TYR A 106 8.28 -6.47 -13.09
CA TYR A 106 8.78 -7.50 -12.21
C TYR A 106 8.16 -8.82 -12.61
N SER A 107 8.97 -9.86 -12.71
CA SER A 107 8.48 -11.19 -13.03
C SER A 107 9.27 -12.28 -12.32
N VAL A 108 8.55 -13.30 -11.86
CA VAL A 108 9.11 -14.55 -11.37
C VAL A 108 8.53 -15.68 -12.19
N THR A 109 9.40 -16.52 -12.73
CA THR A 109 9.02 -17.72 -13.46
C THR A 109 9.35 -18.94 -12.62
N VAL A 110 8.38 -19.81 -12.41
CA VAL A 110 8.57 -21.09 -11.73
C VAL A 110 8.29 -22.21 -12.73
N VAL A 111 9.18 -23.18 -12.82
CA VAL A 111 9.04 -24.34 -13.72
C VAL A 111 9.06 -25.60 -12.85
N ASP A 112 8.09 -26.49 -13.05
CA ASP A 112 7.99 -27.73 -12.30
C ASP A 112 8.79 -28.85 -12.99
N TYR A 113 9.91 -29.23 -12.38
CA TYR A 113 10.80 -30.28 -12.85
C TYR A 113 10.47 -31.68 -12.29
N LYS A 114 9.41 -31.84 -11.50
CA LYS A 114 9.06 -33.11 -10.85
C LYS A 114 8.96 -34.28 -11.84
N ASP A 115 8.46 -34.01 -13.04
CA ASP A 115 8.25 -35.01 -14.09
C ASP A 115 9.43 -35.14 -15.08
N ALA A 116 10.53 -34.39 -14.90
CA ALA A 116 11.63 -34.35 -15.87
C ALA A 116 12.24 -35.75 -16.12
N GLU A 117 12.54 -36.52 -15.06
CA GLU A 117 13.08 -37.88 -15.18
C GLU A 117 12.14 -38.80 -15.95
N ARG A 118 10.83 -38.74 -15.64
CA ARG A 118 9.81 -39.56 -16.29
C ARG A 118 9.71 -39.24 -17.78
N ILE A 119 9.69 -37.95 -18.14
CA ILE A 119 9.57 -37.49 -19.53
C ILE A 119 10.82 -37.85 -20.34
N HIS A 120 12.02 -37.61 -19.79
CA HIS A 120 13.27 -38.00 -20.43
C HIS A 120 13.37 -39.51 -20.62
N THR A 121 12.99 -40.30 -19.61
CA THR A 121 12.99 -41.76 -19.70
C THR A 121 12.03 -42.25 -20.80
N ALA A 122 10.81 -41.70 -20.87
CA ALA A 122 9.86 -42.03 -21.93
C ALA A 122 10.40 -41.66 -23.33
N ARG A 123 11.10 -40.53 -23.45
CA ARG A 123 11.78 -40.14 -24.71
C ARG A 123 12.84 -41.15 -25.11
N VAL A 124 13.66 -41.61 -24.18
CA VAL A 124 14.71 -42.62 -24.42
C VAL A 124 14.12 -43.97 -24.80
N GLU A 125 13.06 -44.41 -24.12
CA GLU A 125 12.34 -45.63 -24.49
C GLU A 125 11.77 -45.55 -25.89
N GLN A 126 11.20 -44.41 -26.28
CA GLN A 126 10.69 -44.19 -27.63
C GLN A 126 11.83 -44.20 -28.68
N CYS A 127 12.96 -43.58 -28.36
CA CYS A 127 14.15 -43.58 -29.22
C CYS A 127 14.64 -45.01 -29.49
N ARG A 128 14.72 -45.85 -28.46
CA ARG A 128 15.10 -47.27 -28.59
C ARG A 128 14.10 -48.08 -29.41
N LYS A 129 12.79 -47.86 -29.22
CA LYS A 129 11.74 -48.51 -30.03
C LYS A 129 11.85 -48.15 -31.52
N ASN A 130 12.36 -46.96 -31.82
CA ASN A 130 12.57 -46.49 -33.19
C ASN A 130 13.93 -46.96 -33.78
N GLY A 131 14.67 -47.83 -33.08
CA GLY A 131 15.96 -48.36 -33.54
C GLY A 131 17.18 -47.47 -33.23
N GLY A 132 17.02 -46.44 -32.39
CA GLY A 132 18.14 -45.63 -31.92
C GLY A 132 18.97 -46.38 -30.86
N GLU A 133 20.29 -46.17 -30.88
CA GLU A 133 21.25 -46.83 -29.99
C GLU A 133 22.32 -45.85 -29.47
N GLY A 134 22.99 -46.23 -28.38
CA GLY A 134 24.08 -45.47 -27.78
C GLY A 134 23.68 -44.05 -27.39
N ASP A 135 24.58 -43.10 -27.67
CA ASP A 135 24.45 -41.68 -27.33
C ASP A 135 23.23 -41.00 -27.99
N ALA A 136 22.69 -41.58 -29.07
CA ALA A 136 21.48 -41.05 -29.72
C ALA A 136 20.24 -41.12 -28.81
N CYS A 137 20.22 -42.04 -27.84
CA CYS A 137 19.14 -42.20 -26.87
C CYS A 137 19.61 -41.91 -25.43
N GLN A 138 20.50 -40.93 -25.25
CA GLN A 138 20.99 -40.50 -23.94
C GLN A 138 19.85 -39.99 -23.04
N ASN A 139 19.93 -40.32 -21.75
CA ASN A 139 19.01 -39.82 -20.72
C ASN A 139 19.67 -38.70 -19.90
N ASP A 140 19.41 -37.45 -20.28
CA ASP A 140 20.06 -36.27 -19.71
C ASP A 140 19.30 -35.63 -18.54
N TRP A 141 18.32 -36.31 -17.96
CA TRP A 141 17.41 -35.71 -16.97
C TRP A 141 18.13 -35.04 -15.80
N ARG A 142 19.23 -35.62 -15.32
CA ARG A 142 20.01 -35.07 -14.20
C ARG A 142 20.66 -33.75 -14.58
N VAL A 143 21.26 -33.71 -15.76
CA VAL A 143 21.99 -32.53 -16.24
C VAL A 143 21.01 -31.42 -16.60
N ASP A 144 19.83 -31.77 -17.14
CA ASP A 144 18.75 -30.81 -17.42
C ASP A 144 18.27 -30.12 -16.13
N VAL A 145 18.04 -30.89 -15.04
CA VAL A 145 17.66 -30.32 -13.75
C VAL A 145 18.79 -29.50 -13.12
N GLN A 146 20.04 -29.99 -13.18
CA GLN A 146 21.19 -29.29 -12.59
C GLN A 146 21.55 -28.00 -13.35
N GLY A 147 21.39 -28.00 -14.67
CA GLY A 147 21.66 -26.88 -15.56
C GLY A 147 20.50 -25.87 -15.66
N ALA A 148 19.33 -26.20 -15.13
CA ALA A 148 18.09 -25.43 -15.31
C ALA A 148 18.24 -23.92 -14.99
N ILE A 149 18.89 -23.58 -13.88
CA ILE A 149 19.08 -22.18 -13.47
C ILE A 149 20.05 -21.46 -14.41
N VAL A 150 21.10 -22.14 -14.88
CA VAL A 150 22.05 -21.57 -15.84
C VAL A 150 21.33 -21.37 -17.16
N HIS A 151 20.62 -22.36 -17.70
CA HIS A 151 19.85 -22.19 -18.94
C HIS A 151 18.86 -21.02 -18.86
N ALA A 152 18.17 -20.87 -17.73
CA ALA A 152 17.21 -19.79 -17.52
C ALA A 152 17.83 -18.39 -17.53
N SER A 153 19.13 -18.22 -17.23
CA SER A 153 19.77 -16.89 -17.26
C SER A 153 20.08 -16.37 -18.66
N TRP A 154 19.97 -17.22 -19.68
CA TRP A 154 20.26 -16.88 -21.09
C TRP A 154 18.99 -16.73 -21.94
N LYS A 155 17.81 -16.81 -21.32
CA LYS A 155 16.50 -16.61 -21.96
C LYS A 155 15.98 -15.21 -21.73
#